data_AF-A0A453QNR8-F1
#
_entry.id   AF-A0A453QNR8-F1
#
_cell.length_a   1.000
_cell.length_b   1.000
_cell.length_c   1.000
_cell.angle_alpha   90.00
_cell.angle_beta   90.00
_cell.angle_gamma   90.00
#
_symmetry.space_group_name_H-M   'P 1'
#
loop_
_entity.id
_entity.type
_entity.pdbx_description
1 polymer ?
#
loop_
_entity_poly.entity_id
_entity_poly.type
_entity_poly.pdbx_seq_one_letter_code
_entity_poly.pdbx_strand_id
1 'polypeptide(L)'
;QTKFAVQKIVVSLHSADEILENILDRASEEKAEIISCRSNLDPKDGLEFLGLEAHNIHDLAKEVEIRLSECREKERKERCRMESMISSLKKENQDIRSMLEVAVTEKEVVENSLRVLKGDGDQRRSSILQIAEKGLQKVGFGFIMEVISGESEGDDMSGSSASAASNGRESKQEVDSLASMVSKTLKNLHHDINDLRQALDESR
;
A
#
# COMPACT_ATOMS: atom_id res chain seq x y z
N GLN A 1 -3.11 -34.95 72.02
CA GLN A 1 -3.88 -35.13 70.76
C GLN A 1 -4.35 -33.78 70.20
N THR A 2 -4.94 -32.91 71.02
CA THR A 2 -5.39 -31.54 70.65
C THR A 2 -4.30 -30.62 70.10
N LYS A 3 -3.11 -30.57 70.71
CA LYS A 3 -1.99 -29.75 70.21
C LYS A 3 -1.55 -30.09 68.77
N PHE A 4 -1.55 -31.37 68.43
CA PHE A 4 -1.20 -31.85 67.09
C PHE A 4 -2.28 -31.51 66.04
N ALA A 5 -3.56 -31.53 66.44
CA ALA A 5 -4.66 -31.11 65.58
C ALA A 5 -4.61 -29.60 65.29
N VAL A 6 -4.37 -28.76 66.30
CA VAL A 6 -4.23 -27.30 66.14
C VAL A 6 -3.07 -26.97 65.20
N GLN A 7 -1.91 -27.61 65.36
CA GLN A 7 -0.75 -27.39 64.49
C GLN A 7 -1.06 -27.73 63.02
N LYS A 8 -1.79 -28.81 62.75
CA LYS A 8 -2.20 -29.15 61.38
C LYS A 8 -3.12 -28.08 60.78
N ILE A 9 -4.07 -27.58 61.55
CA ILE A 9 -5.00 -26.53 61.09
C ILE A 9 -4.24 -25.26 60.75
N VAL A 10 -3.29 -24.83 61.59
CA VAL A 10 -2.47 -23.64 61.33
C VAL A 10 -1.67 -23.78 60.03
N VAL A 11 -1.05 -24.94 59.77
CA VAL A 11 -0.33 -25.18 58.51
C VAL A 11 -1.27 -25.11 57.31
N SER A 12 -2.48 -25.66 57.42
CA SER A 12 -3.49 -25.59 56.35
C SER A 12 -3.98 -24.16 56.11
N LEU A 13 -4.17 -23.36 57.17
CA LEU A 13 -4.55 -21.96 57.04
C LEU A 13 -3.47 -21.14 56.35
N HIS A 14 -2.20 -21.30 56.76
CA HIS A 14 -1.09 -20.60 56.12
C HIS A 14 -0.95 -20.97 54.63
N SER A 15 -1.18 -22.24 54.29
CA SER A 15 -1.21 -22.68 52.89
C SER A 15 -2.38 -22.06 52.12
N ALA A 16 -3.55 -21.89 52.73
CA ALA A 16 -4.70 -21.25 52.09
C ALA A 16 -4.44 -19.76 51.85
N ASP A 17 -3.87 -19.08 52.84
CA ASP A 17 -3.43 -17.69 52.76
C ASP A 17 -2.47 -17.46 51.58
N GLU A 18 -1.39 -18.25 51.50
CA GLU A 18 -0.40 -18.16 50.41
C GLU A 18 -1.01 -18.40 49.01
N ILE A 19 -1.96 -19.34 48.91
CA ILE A 19 -2.67 -19.60 47.66
C ILE A 19 -3.53 -18.40 47.26
N LEU A 20 -4.27 -17.83 48.21
CA LEU A 20 -5.15 -16.69 47.96
C LEU A 20 -4.34 -15.43 47.60
N GLU A 21 -3.23 -15.16 48.28
CA GLU A 21 -2.31 -14.06 47.94
C GLU A 21 -1.79 -14.21 46.50
N ASN A 22 -1.36 -15.41 46.10
CA ASN A 22 -0.87 -15.67 44.74
C ASN A 22 -1.97 -15.50 43.67
N ILE A 23 -3.21 -15.89 43.97
CA ILE A 23 -4.35 -15.65 43.07
C ILE A 23 -4.63 -14.15 42.95
N LEU A 24 -4.60 -13.43 44.07
CA LEU A 24 -4.85 -11.99 44.11
C LEU A 24 -3.80 -11.21 43.30
N ASP A 25 -2.52 -11.54 43.46
CA ASP A 25 -1.40 -10.95 42.72
C ASP A 25 -1.54 -11.15 41.20
N ARG A 26 -2.10 -12.29 40.77
CA ARG A 26 -2.36 -12.55 39.34
C ARG A 26 -3.61 -11.86 38.82
N ALA A 27 -4.60 -11.67 39.68
CA ALA A 27 -5.88 -11.05 39.32
C ALA A 27 -5.79 -9.51 39.25
N SER A 28 -4.77 -8.91 39.88
CA SER A 28 -4.60 -7.46 39.96
C SER A 28 -3.42 -6.98 39.10
N GLU A 29 -3.67 -6.01 38.21
CA GLU A 29 -2.60 -5.31 37.46
C GLU A 29 -1.89 -4.25 38.33
N GLU A 30 -2.56 -3.75 39.36
CA GLU A 30 -2.00 -2.84 40.36
C GLU A 30 -1.58 -3.70 41.56
N LYS A 31 -0.37 -3.49 42.12
CA LYS A 31 0.03 -4.19 43.35
C LYS A 31 -1.06 -3.91 44.40
N ALA A 32 -1.83 -4.93 44.77
CA ALA A 32 -2.77 -4.80 45.86
C ALA A 32 -1.96 -4.27 47.05
N GLU A 33 -2.43 -3.21 47.70
CA GLU A 33 -1.99 -2.91 49.06
C GLU A 33 -2.43 -4.10 49.88
N ILE A 34 -1.54 -5.09 49.98
CA ILE A 34 -1.82 -6.35 50.64
C ILE A 34 -2.23 -5.94 52.04
N ILE A 35 -3.49 -6.19 52.38
CA ILE A 35 -3.98 -6.15 53.77
C ILE A 35 -3.37 -7.39 54.45
N SER A 36 -2.05 -7.55 54.39
CA SER A 36 -1.31 -8.50 55.18
C SER A 36 -1.19 -7.84 56.54
N CYS A 37 -2.30 -7.85 57.28
CA CYS A 37 -2.23 -7.81 58.72
C CYS A 37 -1.68 -9.17 59.16
N ARG A 38 -0.41 -9.45 58.84
CA ARG A 38 0.31 -10.60 59.39
C ARG A 38 0.27 -10.42 60.89
N SER A 39 -0.59 -11.21 61.53
CA SER A 39 -0.74 -11.26 62.98
C SER A 39 0.63 -11.53 63.58
N ASN A 40 1.29 -10.54 64.18
CA ASN A 40 2.50 -10.74 65.01
C ASN A 40 2.11 -11.36 66.37
N LEU A 41 1.16 -12.28 66.39
CA LEU A 41 0.63 -12.90 67.60
C LEU A 41 1.31 -14.25 67.83
N ASP A 42 1.70 -14.50 69.08
CA ASP A 42 2.38 -15.72 69.49
C ASP A 42 1.45 -16.92 69.22
N PRO A 43 1.88 -17.94 68.44
CA PRO A 43 1.12 -19.16 68.23
C PRO A 43 0.70 -19.89 69.51
N LYS A 44 1.19 -19.46 70.68
CA LYS A 44 0.80 -19.95 72.00
C LYS A 44 -0.59 -19.51 72.49
N ASP A 45 -1.22 -18.53 71.86
CA ASP A 45 -2.58 -18.07 72.25
C ASP A 45 -3.71 -19.02 71.79
N GLY A 46 -3.36 -20.13 71.12
CA GLY A 46 -4.25 -21.27 70.93
C GLY A 46 -5.46 -20.97 70.03
N LEU A 47 -6.66 -20.92 70.61
CA LEU A 47 -7.93 -20.79 69.88
C LEU A 47 -8.21 -19.36 69.40
N GLU A 48 -7.74 -18.34 70.12
CA GLU A 48 -7.96 -16.93 69.74
C GLU A 48 -7.15 -16.57 68.48
N PHE A 49 -5.89 -17.02 68.41
CA PHE A 49 -5.05 -16.93 67.21
C PHE A 49 -5.75 -17.59 66.01
N LEU A 50 -6.29 -18.80 66.22
CA LEU A 50 -6.96 -19.54 65.14
C LEU A 50 -8.21 -18.80 64.63
N GLY A 51 -8.98 -18.19 65.53
CA GLY A 51 -10.14 -17.38 65.17
C GLY A 51 -9.78 -16.16 64.34
N LEU A 52 -8.70 -15.45 64.72
CA LEU A 52 -8.20 -14.29 63.98
C LEU A 52 -7.67 -14.68 62.59
N GLU A 53 -6.83 -15.73 62.53
CA GLU A 53 -6.24 -16.20 61.27
C GLU A 53 -7.32 -16.68 60.30
N ALA A 54 -8.32 -17.42 60.79
CA ALA A 54 -9.46 -17.84 59.98
C ALA A 54 -10.30 -16.65 59.48
N HIS A 55 -10.43 -15.58 60.28
CA HIS A 55 -11.12 -14.36 59.87
C HIS A 55 -10.36 -13.61 58.77
N ASN A 56 -9.03 -13.47 58.91
CA ASN A 56 -8.17 -12.85 57.91
C ASN A 56 -8.25 -13.59 56.56
N ILE A 57 -8.17 -14.92 56.58
CA ILE A 57 -8.28 -15.74 55.37
C ILE A 57 -9.67 -15.60 54.73
N HIS A 58 -10.73 -15.48 55.54
CA HIS A 58 -12.09 -15.25 55.02
C HIS A 58 -12.21 -13.91 54.30
N ASP A 59 -11.65 -12.84 54.88
CA ASP A 59 -11.70 -11.52 54.23
C ASP A 59 -10.79 -11.47 52.99
N LEU A 60 -9.63 -12.13 53.02
CA LEU A 60 -8.79 -12.31 51.84
C LEU A 60 -9.52 -13.08 50.73
N ALA A 61 -10.24 -14.15 51.08
CA ALA A 61 -11.02 -14.94 50.13
C ALA A 61 -12.13 -14.11 49.45
N LYS A 62 -12.82 -13.23 50.20
CA LYS A 62 -13.81 -12.30 49.63
C LYS A 62 -13.17 -11.31 48.66
N GLU A 63 -12.02 -10.74 49.03
CA GLU A 63 -11.32 -9.80 48.15
C GLU A 63 -10.89 -10.50 46.85
N VAL A 64 -10.37 -11.72 46.94
CA VAL A 64 -10.07 -12.56 45.76
C VAL A 64 -11.33 -12.79 44.91
N GLU A 65 -12.47 -13.11 45.52
CA GLU A 65 -13.73 -13.30 44.79
C GLU A 65 -14.18 -12.04 44.05
N ILE A 66 -14.11 -10.88 44.69
CA ILE A 66 -14.44 -9.58 44.11
C ILE A 66 -13.52 -9.29 42.93
N ARG A 67 -12.19 -9.35 43.13
CA ARG A 67 -11.20 -9.04 42.10
C ARG A 67 -11.28 -9.97 40.90
N LEU A 68 -11.51 -11.27 41.15
CA LEU A 68 -11.67 -12.24 40.07
C LEU A 68 -12.95 -12.00 39.27
N SER A 69 -14.03 -11.58 39.93
CA SER A 69 -15.28 -11.19 39.27
C SER A 69 -15.09 -9.94 38.39
N GLU A 70 -14.39 -8.92 38.90
CA GLU A 70 -14.06 -7.70 38.15
C GLU A 70 -13.16 -8.01 36.94
N CYS A 71 -12.12 -8.82 37.13
CA CYS A 71 -11.21 -9.24 36.07
C CYS A 71 -11.97 -9.97 34.95
N ARG A 72 -12.81 -10.95 35.31
CA ARG A 72 -13.64 -11.67 34.35
C ARG A 72 -14.60 -10.75 33.59
N GLU A 73 -15.19 -9.78 34.26
CA GLU A 73 -16.11 -8.83 33.63
C GLU A 73 -15.38 -7.88 32.67
N LYS A 74 -14.18 -7.41 33.03
CA LYS A 74 -13.31 -6.62 32.14
C LYS A 74 -12.93 -7.43 30.90
N GLU A 75 -12.48 -8.68 31.09
CA GLU A 75 -12.13 -9.59 29.99
C GLU A 75 -13.32 -9.82 29.06
N ARG A 76 -14.51 -10.06 29.61
CA ARG A 76 -15.75 -10.23 28.83
C ARG A 76 -16.09 -8.99 28.02
N LYS A 77 -16.01 -7.80 28.62
CA LYS A 77 -16.28 -6.53 27.93
C LYS A 77 -15.29 -6.30 26.79
N GLU A 78 -14.00 -6.53 27.04
CA GLU A 78 -12.97 -6.34 26.02
C GLU A 78 -13.14 -7.33 24.88
N ARG A 79 -13.39 -8.60 25.17
CA ARG A 79 -13.72 -9.61 24.15
C ARG A 79 -14.89 -9.19 23.27
N CYS A 80 -16.00 -8.75 23.87
CA CYS A 80 -17.16 -8.27 23.12
C CYS A 80 -16.82 -7.04 22.26
N ARG A 81 -16.00 -6.12 22.77
CA ARG A 81 -15.54 -4.94 22.03
C ARG A 81 -14.67 -5.34 20.83
N MET A 82 -13.71 -6.25 21.03
CA MET A 82 -12.85 -6.77 19.97
C MET A 82 -13.68 -7.50 18.91
N GLU A 83 -14.61 -8.36 19.29
CA GLU A 83 -15.52 -9.05 18.37
C GLU A 83 -16.35 -8.08 17.52
N SER A 84 -16.89 -7.02 18.15
CA SER A 84 -17.62 -5.96 17.45
C SER A 84 -16.72 -5.23 16.43
N MET A 85 -15.50 -4.88 16.83
CA MET A 85 -14.53 -4.23 15.95
C MET A 85 -14.13 -5.11 14.77
N ILE A 86 -13.86 -6.40 15.01
CA ILE A 86 -13.55 -7.38 13.97
C ILE A 86 -14.72 -7.50 12.98
N SER A 87 -15.95 -7.57 13.49
CA SER A 87 -17.15 -7.65 12.64
C SER A 87 -17.30 -6.40 11.76
N SER A 88 -17.08 -5.20 12.34
CA SER A 88 -17.10 -3.94 11.61
C SER A 88 -16.01 -3.89 10.53
N LEU A 89 -14.77 -4.22 10.88
CA LEU A 89 -13.65 -4.24 9.94
C LEU A 89 -13.84 -5.28 8.83
N LYS A 90 -14.45 -6.43 9.14
CA LYS A 90 -14.76 -7.44 8.13
C LYS A 90 -15.79 -6.92 7.13
N LYS A 91 -16.82 -6.22 7.60
CA LYS A 91 -17.82 -5.58 6.74
C LYS A 91 -17.20 -4.49 5.88
N GLU A 92 -16.43 -3.58 6.47
CA GLU A 92 -15.74 -2.52 5.73
C GLU A 92 -14.79 -3.08 4.67
N ASN A 93 -14.04 -4.14 4.99
CA ASN A 93 -13.20 -4.83 4.00
C ASN A 93 -14.01 -5.44 2.86
N GLN A 94 -15.21 -5.95 3.13
CA GLN A 94 -16.11 -6.46 2.09
C GLN A 94 -16.64 -5.31 1.21
N ASP A 95 -17.03 -4.20 1.83
CA ASP A 95 -17.52 -3.01 1.13
C ASP A 95 -16.42 -2.43 0.22
N ILE A 96 -15.18 -2.32 0.72
CA ILE A 96 -14.01 -1.89 -0.08
C ILE A 96 -13.76 -2.81 -1.26
N ARG A 97 -13.81 -4.14 -1.06
CA ARG A 97 -13.64 -5.11 -2.17
C ARG A 97 -14.71 -4.93 -3.23
N SER A 98 -15.97 -4.76 -2.83
CA SER A 98 -17.07 -4.53 -3.76
C SER A 98 -16.88 -3.23 -4.55
N MET A 99 -16.48 -2.13 -3.90
CA MET A 99 -16.17 -0.87 -4.59
C MET A 99 -15.00 -1.03 -5.57
N LEU A 100 -13.97 -1.80 -5.20
CA LEU A 100 -12.82 -2.05 -6.06
C LEU A 100 -13.23 -2.84 -7.30
N GLU A 101 -14.06 -3.88 -7.16
CA GLU A 101 -14.60 -4.64 -8.28
C GLU A 101 -15.36 -3.72 -9.24
N VAL A 102 -16.25 -2.87 -8.73
CA VAL A 102 -16.98 -1.88 -9.54
C VAL A 102 -16.00 -0.95 -10.26
N ALA A 103 -15.06 -0.33 -9.54
CA ALA A 103 -14.09 0.59 -10.13
C ALA A 103 -13.22 -0.07 -11.22
N VAL A 104 -12.83 -1.33 -11.04
CA VAL A 104 -12.08 -2.10 -12.04
C VAL A 104 -12.94 -2.34 -13.28
N THR A 105 -14.20 -2.76 -13.11
CA THR A 105 -15.09 -2.99 -14.25
C THR A 105 -15.39 -1.70 -15.02
N GLU A 106 -15.63 -0.57 -14.33
CA GLU A 106 -15.82 0.73 -14.97
C GLU A 106 -14.58 1.18 -15.73
N LYS A 107 -13.38 1.00 -15.13
CA LYS A 107 -12.11 1.26 -15.79
C LYS A 107 -11.96 0.44 -17.07
N GLU A 108 -12.23 -0.86 -17.02
CA GLU A 108 -12.14 -1.74 -18.20
C GLU A 108 -13.11 -1.33 -19.31
N VAL A 109 -14.33 -0.92 -18.96
CA VAL A 109 -15.33 -0.42 -19.93
C VAL A 109 -14.85 0.86 -20.61
N VAL A 110 -14.29 1.80 -19.85
CA VAL A 110 -13.75 3.06 -20.39
C VAL A 110 -12.53 2.79 -21.26
N GLU A 111 -11.60 1.92 -20.82
CA GLU A 111 -10.42 1.54 -21.61
C GLU A 111 -10.81 0.86 -22.93
N ASN A 112 -11.80 -0.03 -22.91
CA ASN A 112 -12.30 -0.67 -24.13
C ASN A 112 -12.95 0.35 -25.07
N SER A 113 -13.76 1.26 -24.53
CA SER A 113 -14.38 2.34 -25.30
C SER A 113 -13.32 3.26 -25.94
N LEU A 114 -12.27 3.59 -25.19
CA LEU A 114 -11.14 4.38 -25.69
C LEU A 114 -10.38 3.66 -26.82
N ARG A 115 -10.15 2.34 -26.69
CA ARG A 115 -9.51 1.53 -27.76
C ARG A 115 -10.33 1.58 -29.05
N VAL A 116 -11.66 1.44 -28.95
CA VAL A 116 -12.57 1.55 -30.10
C VAL A 116 -12.49 2.93 -30.74
N LEU A 117 -12.55 4.01 -29.93
CA LEU A 117 -12.51 5.39 -30.43
C LEU A 117 -11.18 5.72 -31.12
N LYS A 118 -10.06 5.21 -30.58
CA LYS A 118 -8.73 5.40 -31.17
C LYS A 118 -8.60 4.66 -32.50
N GLY A 119 -9.09 3.43 -32.60
CA GLY A 119 -9.07 2.65 -33.85
C GLY A 119 -9.87 3.30 -34.98
N ASP A 120 -11.09 3.79 -34.70
CA ASP A 120 -11.92 4.48 -35.69
C ASP A 120 -11.38 5.88 -36.03
N GLY A 121 -10.86 6.59 -35.03
CA GLY A 121 -10.23 7.89 -35.18
C GLY A 121 -9.01 7.86 -36.10
N ASP A 122 -8.16 6.84 -35.99
CA ASP A 122 -6.95 6.71 -36.81
C ASP A 122 -7.28 6.39 -38.29
N GLN A 123 -8.26 5.52 -38.54
CA GLN A 123 -8.72 5.22 -39.90
C GLN A 123 -9.38 6.43 -40.58
N ARG A 124 -10.23 7.17 -39.85
CA ARG A 124 -10.86 8.40 -40.34
C ARG A 124 -9.84 9.51 -40.56
N ARG A 125 -8.90 9.68 -39.63
CA ARG A 125 -7.82 10.68 -39.71
C ARG A 125 -6.90 10.39 -40.89
N SER A 126 -6.52 9.12 -41.11
CA SER A 126 -5.74 8.68 -42.27
C SER A 126 -6.47 9.00 -43.57
N SER A 127 -7.77 8.70 -43.66
CA SER A 127 -8.59 8.98 -44.84
C SER A 127 -8.68 10.48 -45.13
N ILE A 128 -8.86 11.32 -44.10
CA ILE A 128 -8.87 12.78 -44.23
C ILE A 128 -7.50 13.30 -44.68
N LEU A 129 -6.41 12.77 -44.11
CA LEU A 129 -5.05 13.12 -44.50
C LEU A 129 -4.78 12.79 -45.98
N GLN A 130 -5.17 11.61 -46.45
CA GLN A 130 -5.02 11.21 -47.85
C GLN A 130 -5.80 12.12 -48.80
N ILE A 131 -7.02 12.56 -48.41
CA ILE A 131 -7.81 13.50 -49.21
C ILE A 131 -7.12 14.87 -49.28
N ALA A 132 -6.62 15.36 -48.13
CA ALA A 132 -5.90 16.62 -48.06
C ALA A 132 -4.60 16.57 -48.88
N GLU A 133 -3.84 15.48 -48.79
CA GLU A 133 -2.62 15.25 -49.56
C GLU A 133 -2.90 15.27 -51.07
N LYS A 134 -3.90 14.51 -51.55
CA LYS A 134 -4.28 14.50 -52.96
C LYS A 134 -4.71 15.88 -53.46
N GLY A 135 -5.45 16.63 -52.64
CA GLY A 135 -5.87 18.00 -52.98
C GLY A 135 -4.69 18.97 -53.07
N LEU A 136 -3.73 18.83 -52.15
CA LEU A 136 -2.57 19.70 -52.06
C LEU A 136 -1.51 19.39 -53.13
N GLN A 137 -1.28 18.11 -53.44
CA GLN A 137 -0.48 17.66 -54.58
C GLN A 137 -1.01 18.25 -55.90
N LYS A 138 -2.33 18.33 -56.07
CA LYS A 138 -2.97 18.89 -57.27
C LYS A 138 -2.68 20.39 -57.47
N VAL A 139 -2.37 21.12 -56.40
CA VAL A 139 -2.00 22.54 -56.45
C VAL A 139 -0.49 22.77 -56.31
N GLY A 140 0.33 21.71 -56.43
CA GLY A 140 1.80 21.79 -56.47
C GLY A 140 2.49 21.81 -55.10
N PHE A 141 1.74 21.64 -54.01
CA PHE A 141 2.27 21.60 -52.64
C PHE A 141 2.16 20.15 -52.11
N GLY A 142 3.15 19.30 -52.36
CA GLY A 142 3.17 17.96 -51.75
C GLY A 142 3.64 18.03 -50.29
N PHE A 143 2.95 17.37 -49.36
CA PHE A 143 3.50 17.12 -48.02
C PHE A 143 4.44 15.91 -48.09
N ILE A 144 5.71 16.08 -47.71
CA ILE A 144 6.65 14.97 -47.51
C ILE A 144 6.40 14.40 -46.12
N MET A 145 5.57 13.36 -46.03
CA MET A 145 5.43 12.57 -44.80
C MET A 145 6.29 11.31 -44.92
N GLU A 146 7.61 11.49 -44.97
CA GLU A 146 8.54 10.39 -44.78
C GLU A 146 8.75 10.21 -43.26
N VAL A 147 8.58 8.98 -42.77
CA VAL A 147 8.84 8.49 -41.41
C VAL A 147 7.76 8.71 -40.33
N ILE A 148 6.57 8.09 -40.43
CA ILE A 148 5.86 7.49 -39.25
C ILE A 148 4.94 6.31 -39.66
N SER A 149 5.40 5.37 -40.48
CA SER A 149 4.71 4.07 -40.61
C SER A 149 5.73 2.95 -40.75
N GLY A 150 5.99 2.28 -39.64
CA GLY A 150 6.94 1.19 -39.56
C GLY A 150 6.98 0.55 -38.18
N GLU A 151 5.86 -0.02 -37.74
CA GLU A 151 5.90 -1.24 -36.91
C GLU A 151 4.74 -2.15 -37.32
N SER A 152 5.01 -2.93 -38.37
CA SER A 152 4.34 -4.20 -38.65
C SER A 152 5.23 -5.27 -38.06
N GLU A 153 4.95 -5.73 -36.84
CA GLU A 153 5.54 -6.96 -36.31
C GLU A 153 4.89 -8.17 -37.02
N GLY A 154 5.54 -8.59 -38.10
CA GLY A 154 5.49 -9.96 -38.59
C GLY A 154 6.72 -10.69 -38.06
N ASP A 155 6.46 -11.76 -37.32
CA ASP A 155 7.36 -12.81 -36.86
C ASP A 155 8.37 -13.23 -37.94
N ASP A 156 9.67 -13.23 -37.61
CA ASP A 156 10.61 -14.32 -37.94
C ASP A 156 11.99 -14.08 -37.28
N MET A 157 12.15 -14.75 -36.14
CA MET A 157 13.33 -15.47 -35.64
C MET A 157 14.75 -15.16 -36.21
N SER A 158 15.60 -14.68 -35.30
CA SER A 158 16.97 -15.18 -34.98
C SER A 158 18.08 -14.12 -35.04
N GLY A 159 18.72 -13.88 -33.89
CA GLY A 159 20.08 -13.34 -33.81
C GLY A 159 20.39 -12.53 -32.55
N SER A 160 20.80 -13.23 -31.49
CA SER A 160 21.25 -12.69 -30.19
C SER A 160 22.27 -11.55 -30.24
N SER A 161 22.16 -10.59 -29.29
CA SER A 161 23.05 -10.48 -28.11
C SER A 161 23.40 -9.04 -27.71
N ALA A 162 23.29 -8.81 -26.40
CA ALA A 162 24.08 -7.92 -25.54
C ALA A 162 23.87 -6.39 -25.57
N SER A 163 23.19 -5.93 -24.51
CA SER A 163 23.62 -4.89 -23.56
C SER A 163 24.30 -3.60 -24.07
N ALA A 164 23.73 -2.45 -23.73
CA ALA A 164 24.30 -1.52 -22.72
C ALA A 164 23.63 -0.15 -22.79
N ALA A 165 23.51 0.48 -21.63
CA ALA A 165 22.97 1.81 -21.42
C ALA A 165 23.89 2.94 -21.96
N SER A 166 23.25 4.09 -22.20
CA SER A 166 23.78 5.46 -22.13
C SER A 166 24.97 5.85 -23.01
N ASN A 167 24.75 6.79 -23.93
CA ASN A 167 25.11 8.21 -23.77
C ASN A 167 25.01 8.93 -25.11
N GLY A 168 24.32 10.08 -25.10
CA GLY A 168 24.19 10.93 -26.28
C GLY A 168 25.51 11.51 -26.75
N ARG A 169 25.70 11.56 -28.08
CA ARG A 169 26.58 12.53 -28.76
C ARG A 169 26.53 12.43 -30.29
N GLU A 170 25.36 12.57 -30.92
CA GLU A 170 25.30 12.70 -32.39
C GLU A 170 24.28 13.78 -32.80
N SER A 171 24.58 15.05 -32.50
CA SER A 171 23.81 16.19 -33.04
C SER A 171 24.69 17.21 -33.77
N LYS A 172 25.97 16.87 -34.03
CA LYS A 172 26.92 17.79 -34.66
C LYS A 172 27.14 17.51 -36.15
N GLN A 173 27.00 16.26 -36.59
CA GLN A 173 27.25 15.87 -37.99
C GLN A 173 26.07 16.18 -38.94
N GLU A 174 24.84 16.17 -38.43
CA GLU A 174 23.63 16.45 -39.24
C GLU A 174 23.46 17.94 -39.57
N VAL A 175 23.86 18.83 -38.65
CA VAL A 175 23.76 20.29 -38.84
C VAL A 175 24.73 20.77 -39.91
N ASP A 176 25.94 20.21 -39.96
CA ASP A 176 26.93 20.50 -40.99
C ASP A 176 26.45 20.03 -42.38
N SER A 177 25.69 18.93 -42.43
CA SER A 177 25.09 18.40 -43.67
C SER A 177 23.93 19.27 -44.17
N LEU A 178 23.05 19.74 -43.27
CA LEU A 178 21.96 20.65 -43.61
C LEU A 178 22.47 22.02 -44.05
N ALA A 179 23.46 22.58 -43.35
CA ALA A 179 24.08 23.85 -43.72
C ALA A 179 24.77 23.76 -45.10
N SER A 180 25.42 22.63 -45.39
CA SER A 180 26.02 22.35 -46.70
C SER A 180 24.97 22.28 -47.82
N MET A 181 23.84 21.60 -47.58
CA MET A 181 22.73 21.55 -48.53
C MET A 181 22.11 22.93 -48.78
N VAL A 182 21.81 23.70 -47.73
CA VAL A 182 21.26 25.06 -47.88
C VAL A 182 22.24 25.96 -48.62
N SER A 183 23.54 25.89 -48.30
CA SER A 183 24.57 26.67 -49.00
C SER A 183 24.66 26.33 -50.48
N LYS A 184 24.55 25.04 -50.84
CA LYS A 184 24.55 24.57 -52.22
C LYS A 184 23.32 25.06 -52.99
N THR A 185 22.13 24.99 -52.40
CA THR A 185 20.89 25.49 -53.01
C THR A 185 20.95 27.00 -53.22
N LEU A 186 21.48 27.75 -52.24
CA LEU A 186 21.59 29.20 -52.35
C LEU A 186 22.57 29.64 -53.45
N LYS A 187 23.68 28.91 -53.61
CA LYS A 187 24.64 29.13 -54.70
C LYS A 187 24.05 28.85 -56.08
N ASN A 188 23.27 27.77 -56.20
CA ASN A 188 22.59 27.43 -57.45
C ASN A 188 21.58 28.51 -57.85
N LEU A 189 20.73 28.95 -56.91
CA LEU A 189 19.77 30.03 -57.16
C LEU A 189 20.47 31.34 -57.57
N HIS A 190 21.61 31.65 -56.97
CA HIS A 190 22.37 32.84 -57.35
C HIS A 190 22.97 32.73 -58.76
N HIS A 191 23.36 31.52 -59.18
CA HIS A 191 23.76 31.27 -60.58
C HIS A 191 22.57 31.46 -61.52
N ASP A 192 21.43 30.82 -61.22
CA ASP A 192 20.24 30.91 -62.06
C ASP A 192 19.74 32.36 -62.22
N ILE A 193 19.78 33.16 -61.15
CA ILE A 193 19.42 34.59 -61.21
C ILE A 193 20.39 35.37 -62.10
N ASN A 194 21.69 35.06 -62.06
CA ASN A 194 22.66 35.72 -62.91
C ASN A 194 22.50 35.31 -64.38
N ASP A 195 22.29 34.03 -64.64
CA ASP A 195 22.06 33.51 -66.00
C ASP A 195 20.77 34.10 -66.60
N LEU A 196 19.71 34.22 -65.80
CA LEU A 196 18.46 34.87 -66.22
C LEU A 196 18.65 36.37 -66.47
N ARG A 197 19.46 37.06 -65.67
CA ARG A 197 19.79 38.48 -65.89
C ARG A 197 20.59 38.66 -67.17
N GLN A 198 21.58 37.81 -67.41
CA GLN A 198 22.37 37.84 -68.63
C GLN A 198 21.50 37.53 -69.86
N ALA A 199 20.66 36.50 -69.80
CA ALA A 199 19.73 36.18 -70.88
C ALA A 199 18.73 37.32 -71.15
N LEU A 200 18.32 38.07 -70.12
CA LEU A 200 17.46 39.25 -70.25
C LEU A 200 18.20 40.42 -70.91
N ASP A 201 19.46 40.67 -70.54
CA ASP A 201 20.29 41.70 -71.15
C ASP A 201 20.66 41.38 -72.60
N GLU A 202 20.90 40.10 -72.92
CA GLU A 202 21.15 39.62 -74.30
C GLU A 202 19.88 39.66 -75.18
N SER A 203 18.69 39.62 -74.56
CA SER A 203 17.40 39.71 -75.26
C SER A 203 16.97 41.16 -75.58
N ARG A 204 17.72 42.17 -75.16
CA ARG A 204 17.34 43.59 -75.24
C ARG A 204 18.19 44.38 -76.22
#